data_AF-A0A1N6G375-F1
#
_entry.id   AF-A0A1N6G375-F1
#
_cell.length_a   1.000
_cell.length_b   1.000
_cell.length_c   1.000
_cell.angle_alpha   90.00
_cell.angle_beta   90.00
_cell.angle_gamma   90.00
#
_symmetry.space_group_name_H-M   'P 1'
#
loop_
_entity.id
_entity.type
_entity.pdbx_description
1 polymer ?
#
loop_
_entity_poly.entity_id
_entity_poly.type
_entity_poly.pdbx_seq_one_letter_code
_entity_poly.pdbx_strand_id
1 'polypeptide(L)'
;MIRNLLILINLIASTLAVLGQKPKVVILGVGHSTQLINYNHQPAAIRAFINKVKPSAICIERSPEEFSRNDFYEFTYEQQFAVVPYAKENNIPLYPVDWTPSETDSELGFGIKDLSVPRFVRQKEGFLGFTTFTEKRDFEDDLYFAEKEDYVKRIASWYSSQPEKTAFDLPRRMFLYRTFLQSRRIQKVLENYSSTDTILVVIGAFHKNDIENNLMEQGYQIIQPSTFGNTNQQEIDEEFRKQDGYSILSFNLLGMQSQIEKTNEKLVDYALAKFGNDESIELEFFKIRRAVVFEKIPSKKALNLYQVLLGKIDNENWSWNGVKDETRIDSYFDPFGNLTLKDRIRLEVAREYRKLSKHNACQNQIEIINSGLNSYKKSMLNFYIEKYLN
;
A
#
# COMPACT_ATOMS: atom_id res chain seq x y z
N MET A 1 -22.14 32.31 62.27
CA MET A 1 -21.86 32.85 60.92
C MET A 1 -20.59 32.24 60.28
N ILE A 2 -20.22 30.97 60.57
CA ILE A 2 -18.97 30.33 60.06
C ILE A 2 -19.23 28.91 59.47
N ARG A 3 -20.47 28.41 59.47
CA ARG A 3 -20.77 27.03 59.02
C ARG A 3 -21.16 26.89 57.54
N ASN A 4 -21.43 27.99 56.85
CA ASN A 4 -21.88 27.97 55.44
C ASN A 4 -20.76 28.25 54.42
N LEU A 5 -19.53 28.53 54.87
CA LEU A 5 -18.41 28.83 53.97
C LEU A 5 -17.62 27.58 53.52
N LEU A 6 -17.73 26.46 54.26
CA LEU A 6 -16.98 25.23 54.00
C LEU A 6 -17.61 24.30 52.94
N ILE A 7 -18.91 24.44 52.65
CA ILE A 7 -19.58 23.64 51.61
C ILE A 7 -19.35 24.26 50.21
N LEU A 8 -19.09 25.57 50.14
CA LEU A 8 -18.82 26.24 48.87
C LEU A 8 -17.40 25.98 48.34
N ILE A 9 -16.43 25.69 49.22
CA ILE A 9 -15.04 25.41 48.81
C ILE A 9 -14.86 23.98 48.26
N ASN A 10 -15.67 23.01 48.71
CA ASN A 10 -15.63 21.64 48.15
C ASN A 10 -16.37 21.48 46.81
N LEU A 11 -17.27 22.40 46.45
CA LEU A 11 -17.89 22.44 45.11
C LEU A 11 -17.04 23.17 44.06
N ILE A 12 -16.11 24.02 44.49
CA ILE A 12 -15.17 24.70 43.58
C ILE A 12 -13.94 23.81 43.31
N ALA A 13 -13.59 22.90 44.21
CA ALA A 13 -12.51 21.92 44.00
C ALA A 13 -12.89 20.75 43.06
N SER A 14 -14.18 20.57 42.75
CA SER A 14 -14.67 19.54 41.82
C SER A 14 -15.14 20.12 40.46
N THR A 15 -15.04 21.44 40.29
CA THR A 15 -15.30 22.15 39.02
C THR A 15 -14.09 22.91 38.49
N LEU A 16 -12.94 22.83 39.17
CA LEU A 16 -11.63 23.07 38.60
C LEU A 16 -11.31 21.96 37.60
N ALA A 17 -11.85 22.13 36.40
CA ALA A 17 -11.27 21.65 35.16
C ALA A 17 -10.74 20.21 35.19
N VAL A 18 -11.66 19.26 35.04
CA VAL A 18 -11.47 18.32 33.93
C VAL A 18 -11.60 19.14 32.62
N LEU A 19 -10.67 20.07 32.39
CA LEU A 19 -10.14 20.31 31.06
C LEU A 19 -9.37 19.03 30.78
N GLY A 20 -10.12 17.95 30.51
CA GLY A 20 -9.57 16.65 30.22
C GLY A 20 -8.62 16.88 29.07
N GLN A 21 -7.32 16.81 29.36
CA GLN A 21 -6.30 16.95 28.33
C GLN A 21 -6.71 15.98 27.21
N LYS A 22 -6.74 16.49 25.99
CA LYS A 22 -7.14 15.68 24.85
C LYS A 22 -6.08 14.59 24.62
N PRO A 23 -6.44 13.42 24.07
CA PRO A 23 -5.44 12.43 23.69
C PRO A 23 -4.42 13.04 22.75
N LYS A 24 -3.20 12.49 22.78
CA LYS A 24 -2.15 12.84 21.83
C LYS A 24 -2.46 12.17 20.50
N VAL A 25 -2.21 12.88 19.40
CA VAL A 25 -2.44 12.36 18.06
C VAL A 25 -1.12 12.32 17.30
N VAL A 26 -0.79 11.16 16.74
CA VAL A 26 0.35 10.97 15.84
C VAL A 26 -0.22 10.69 14.46
N ILE A 27 0.14 11.46 13.44
CA ILE A 27 -0.34 11.25 12.07
C ILE A 27 0.83 10.83 11.19
N LEU A 28 0.93 9.54 10.88
CA LEU A 28 1.92 9.02 9.94
C LEU A 28 1.37 9.17 8.50
N GLY A 29 1.96 10.11 7.76
CA GLY A 29 1.71 10.30 6.34
C GLY A 29 2.48 9.28 5.51
N VAL A 30 1.78 8.37 4.84
CA VAL A 30 2.39 7.27 4.07
C VAL A 30 2.23 7.46 2.56
N GLY A 31 3.22 7.01 1.78
CA GLY A 31 3.03 6.79 0.35
C GLY A 31 2.37 5.43 0.13
N HIS A 32 1.21 5.40 -0.53
CA HIS A 32 0.49 4.17 -0.83
C HIS A 32 1.36 3.19 -1.63
N SER A 33 1.45 1.94 -1.17
CA SER A 33 2.28 0.88 -1.77
C SER A 33 3.78 1.16 -1.88
N THR A 34 4.30 2.28 -1.36
CA THR A 34 5.74 2.57 -1.36
C THR A 34 6.53 1.57 -0.51
N GLN A 35 5.85 0.84 0.38
CA GLN A 35 6.38 -0.25 1.21
C GLN A 35 7.00 -1.36 0.35
N LEU A 36 6.55 -1.50 -0.89
CA LEU A 36 7.03 -2.52 -1.81
C LEU A 36 8.27 -2.09 -2.60
N ILE A 37 8.65 -0.80 -2.57
CA ILE A 37 9.73 -0.26 -3.41
C ILE A 37 10.77 0.57 -2.64
N ASN A 38 10.42 1.06 -1.46
CA ASN A 38 11.28 1.88 -0.62
C ASN A 38 11.70 1.10 0.62
N TYR A 39 13.01 0.94 0.77
CA TYR A 39 13.62 0.23 1.91
C TYR A 39 13.22 0.82 3.26
N ASN A 40 13.14 2.14 3.34
CA ASN A 40 12.85 2.85 4.58
C ASN A 40 11.36 2.82 4.94
N HIS A 41 10.49 2.49 3.97
CA HIS A 41 9.04 2.41 4.17
C HIS A 41 8.54 0.98 4.27
N GLN A 42 9.41 -0.03 4.13
CA GLN A 42 9.00 -1.43 4.04
C GLN A 42 8.04 -1.83 5.17
N PRO A 43 7.20 -2.87 4.99
CA PRO A 43 6.10 -3.15 5.92
C PRO A 43 6.55 -3.30 7.38
N ALA A 44 7.72 -3.91 7.59
CA ALA A 44 8.33 -4.07 8.90
C ALA A 44 8.76 -2.75 9.56
N ALA A 45 9.19 -1.75 8.77
CA ALA A 45 9.49 -0.41 9.27
C ALA A 45 8.23 0.28 9.80
N ILE A 46 7.07 0.09 9.16
CA ILE A 46 5.79 0.61 9.66
C ILE A 46 5.45 -0.05 11.00
N ARG A 47 5.55 -1.38 11.12
CA ARG A 47 5.27 -2.10 12.37
C ARG A 47 6.24 -1.71 13.49
N ALA A 48 7.53 -1.60 13.19
CA ALA A 48 8.53 -1.10 14.12
C ALA A 48 8.22 0.33 14.60
N PHE A 49 7.73 1.20 13.72
CA PHE A 49 7.26 2.52 14.12
C PHE A 49 6.03 2.46 15.04
N ILE A 50 5.05 1.62 14.73
CA ILE A 50 3.88 1.41 15.62
C ILE A 50 4.34 0.96 17.01
N ASN A 51 5.35 0.09 17.11
CA ASN A 51 5.96 -0.32 18.37
C ASN A 51 6.59 0.81 19.18
N LYS A 52 7.18 1.81 18.51
CA LYS A 52 7.70 3.01 19.19
C LYS A 52 6.57 3.89 19.70
N VAL A 53 5.51 4.05 18.91
CA VAL A 53 4.35 4.88 19.26
C VAL A 53 3.53 4.28 20.39
N LYS A 54 3.35 2.95 20.41
CA LYS A 54 2.49 2.21 21.35
C LYS A 54 1.07 2.82 21.43
N PRO A 55 0.35 2.90 20.30
CA PRO A 55 -0.93 3.59 20.27
C PRO A 55 -2.02 2.83 21.03
N SER A 56 -2.91 3.56 21.70
CA SER A 56 -4.13 3.02 22.30
C SER A 56 -5.17 2.62 21.24
N ALA A 57 -5.08 3.22 20.04
CA ALA A 57 -5.83 2.82 18.85
C ALA A 57 -5.22 3.38 17.56
N ILE A 58 -5.60 2.79 16.44
CA ILE A 58 -5.14 3.17 15.11
C ILE A 58 -6.31 3.56 14.21
N CYS A 59 -6.28 4.78 13.66
CA CYS A 59 -7.15 5.21 12.58
C CYS A 59 -6.51 4.88 11.22
N ILE A 60 -7.31 4.35 10.29
CA ILE A 60 -6.84 3.94 8.96
C ILE A 60 -7.62 4.62 7.83
N GLU A 61 -6.98 4.80 6.69
CA GLU A 61 -7.59 5.35 5.48
C GLU A 61 -8.47 4.30 4.77
N ARG A 62 -9.60 3.95 5.40
CA ARG A 62 -10.67 3.20 4.75
C ARG A 62 -12.08 3.62 5.18
N SER A 63 -13.00 3.48 4.23
CA SER A 63 -14.45 3.23 4.39
C SER A 63 -14.88 2.53 5.68
N PRO A 64 -15.66 3.06 6.63
CA PRO A 64 -16.33 2.20 7.62
C PRO A 64 -17.16 1.11 6.93
N GLU A 65 -17.89 1.49 5.89
CA GLU A 65 -18.75 0.59 5.12
C GLU A 65 -17.92 -0.49 4.41
N GLU A 66 -16.87 -0.12 3.67
CA GLU A 66 -16.00 -1.06 2.96
C GLU A 66 -15.15 -1.90 3.93
N PHE A 67 -14.62 -1.30 5.00
CA PHE A 67 -13.86 -2.02 6.02
C PHE A 67 -14.69 -3.11 6.69
N SER A 68 -15.98 -2.86 6.95
CA SER A 68 -16.90 -3.87 7.51
C SER A 68 -17.06 -5.11 6.61
N ARG A 69 -16.79 -4.96 5.31
CA ARG A 69 -16.80 -6.05 4.32
C ARG A 69 -15.42 -6.64 4.05
N ASN A 70 -14.41 -6.23 4.82
CA ASN A 70 -13.00 -6.56 4.58
C ASN A 70 -12.54 -6.17 3.16
N ASP A 71 -13.12 -5.09 2.62
CA ASP A 71 -12.83 -4.59 1.29
C ASP A 71 -11.93 -3.36 1.38
N PHE A 72 -10.79 -3.39 0.70
CA PHE A 72 -9.77 -2.35 0.73
C PHE A 72 -9.40 -1.88 -0.68
N TYR A 73 -8.87 -0.67 -0.80
CA TYR A 73 -8.34 -0.19 -2.08
C TYR A 73 -7.11 -1.02 -2.46
N GLU A 74 -6.99 -1.47 -3.71
CA GLU A 74 -5.83 -2.28 -4.12
C GLU A 74 -4.49 -1.56 -3.93
N PHE A 75 -4.48 -0.22 -3.94
CA PHE A 75 -3.27 0.59 -3.81
C PHE A 75 -2.80 0.82 -2.36
N THR A 76 -3.61 0.52 -1.34
CA THR A 76 -3.27 0.79 0.07
C THR A 76 -2.62 -0.42 0.73
N TYR A 77 -1.48 -0.87 0.20
CA TYR A 77 -0.77 -2.04 0.72
C TYR A 77 -0.48 -1.90 2.23
N GLU A 78 -0.03 -0.72 2.66
CA GLU A 78 0.30 -0.43 4.05
C GLU A 78 -0.88 -0.66 4.99
N GLN A 79 -2.10 -0.34 4.57
CA GLN A 79 -3.29 -0.57 5.38
C GLN A 79 -3.58 -2.06 5.47
N GLN A 80 -3.67 -2.72 4.32
CA GLN A 80 -4.15 -4.10 4.18
C GLN A 80 -3.20 -5.16 4.73
N PHE A 81 -1.91 -4.97 4.50
CA PHE A 81 -0.91 -6.02 4.69
C PHE A 81 0.13 -5.66 5.76
N ALA A 82 0.16 -4.41 6.25
CA ALA A 82 1.00 -4.02 7.38
C ALA A 82 0.18 -3.64 8.62
N VAL A 83 -0.57 -2.54 8.56
CA VAL A 83 -1.22 -1.93 9.74
C VAL A 83 -2.36 -2.78 10.27
N VAL A 84 -3.31 -3.20 9.42
CA VAL A 84 -4.50 -3.93 9.86
C VAL A 84 -4.15 -5.30 10.45
N PRO A 85 -3.32 -6.15 9.80
CA PRO A 85 -2.90 -7.42 10.39
C PRO A 85 -2.16 -7.22 11.71
N TYR A 86 -1.24 -6.26 11.76
CA TYR A 86 -0.48 -5.97 12.97
C TYR A 86 -1.36 -5.55 14.15
N ALA A 87 -2.31 -4.65 13.91
CA ALA A 87 -3.25 -4.21 14.94
C ALA A 87 -4.12 -5.36 15.44
N LYS A 88 -4.58 -6.25 14.54
CA LYS A 88 -5.33 -7.46 14.92
C LYS A 88 -4.48 -8.42 15.77
N GLU A 89 -3.24 -8.71 15.36
CA GLU A 89 -2.30 -9.57 16.10
C GLU A 89 -2.04 -9.03 17.52
N ASN A 90 -1.98 -7.71 17.67
CA ASN A 90 -1.65 -7.04 18.94
C ASN A 90 -2.89 -6.53 19.71
N ASN A 91 -4.11 -6.87 19.26
CA ASN A 91 -5.36 -6.42 19.86
C ASN A 91 -5.48 -4.88 20.01
N ILE A 92 -4.95 -4.13 19.04
CA ILE A 92 -5.07 -2.68 18.99
C ILE A 92 -6.37 -2.30 18.25
N PRO A 93 -7.27 -1.52 18.85
CA PRO A 93 -8.50 -1.08 18.19
C PRO A 93 -8.22 -0.35 16.88
N LEU A 94 -8.99 -0.69 15.84
CA LEU A 94 -8.92 -0.09 14.51
C LEU A 94 -10.15 0.76 14.22
N TYR A 95 -9.94 1.96 13.70
CA TYR A 95 -10.99 2.89 13.29
C TYR A 95 -10.85 3.27 11.82
N PRO A 96 -11.70 2.77 10.92
CA PRO A 96 -11.78 3.28 9.55
C PRO A 96 -12.32 4.71 9.56
N VAL A 97 -11.58 5.67 8.98
CA VAL A 97 -11.92 7.10 9.03
C VAL A 97 -12.03 7.76 7.65
N ASP A 98 -11.84 7.02 6.57
CA ASP A 98 -11.91 7.60 5.22
C ASP A 98 -13.32 8.01 4.83
N TRP A 99 -13.52 8.68 3.70
CA TRP A 99 -14.82 8.91 3.08
C TRP A 99 -14.76 8.63 1.59
N THR A 100 -15.77 7.95 1.06
CA THR A 100 -15.94 7.71 -0.38
C THR A 100 -17.12 8.51 -0.94
N PRO A 101 -16.99 9.09 -2.14
CA PRO A 101 -18.11 9.72 -2.82
C PRO A 101 -19.21 8.72 -3.16
N SER A 102 -20.45 9.21 -3.28
CA SER A 102 -21.55 8.40 -3.83
C SER A 102 -21.25 8.02 -5.30
N GLU A 103 -21.93 7.01 -5.84
CA GLU A 103 -21.79 6.65 -7.26
C GLU A 103 -22.14 7.83 -8.18
N THR A 104 -23.18 8.59 -7.84
CA THR A 104 -23.59 9.79 -8.60
C THR A 104 -22.51 10.86 -8.57
N ASP A 105 -21.94 11.16 -7.41
CA ASP A 105 -20.85 12.15 -7.31
C ASP A 105 -19.57 11.64 -8.00
N SER A 106 -19.33 10.33 -7.97
CA SER A 106 -18.21 9.70 -8.67
C SER A 106 -18.35 9.83 -10.18
N GLU A 107 -19.54 9.58 -10.72
CA GLU A 107 -19.84 9.72 -12.14
C GLU A 107 -19.72 11.19 -12.58
N LEU A 108 -20.24 12.13 -11.79
CA LEU A 108 -20.13 13.57 -12.07
C LEU A 108 -18.68 14.08 -11.95
N GLY A 109 -17.92 13.59 -10.96
CA GLY A 109 -16.57 14.06 -10.64
C GLY A 109 -15.47 13.46 -11.51
N PHE A 110 -15.59 12.18 -11.83
CA PHE A 110 -14.52 11.40 -12.48
C PHE A 110 -14.97 10.75 -13.79
N GLY A 111 -16.26 10.86 -14.16
CA GLY A 111 -16.81 10.16 -15.32
C GLY A 111 -16.88 8.65 -15.14
N ILE A 112 -16.77 8.16 -13.89
CA ILE A 112 -16.68 6.75 -13.54
C ILE A 112 -17.61 6.50 -12.35
N LYS A 113 -18.54 5.55 -12.49
CA LYS A 113 -19.51 5.22 -11.42
C LYS A 113 -18.85 4.60 -10.19
N ASP A 114 -17.89 3.72 -10.42
CA ASP A 114 -17.19 3.00 -9.36
C ASP A 114 -15.67 3.12 -9.55
N LEU A 115 -15.04 3.88 -8.66
CA LEU A 115 -13.60 4.12 -8.63
C LEU A 115 -12.80 2.88 -8.20
N SER A 116 -13.45 1.85 -7.68
CA SER A 116 -12.82 0.59 -7.26
C SER A 116 -12.78 -0.47 -8.35
N VAL A 117 -13.55 -0.30 -9.44
CA VAL A 117 -13.62 -1.26 -10.54
C VAL A 117 -12.63 -0.90 -11.63
N PRO A 118 -11.59 -1.72 -11.87
CA PRO A 118 -10.65 -1.47 -12.94
C PRO A 118 -11.30 -1.67 -14.31
N ARG A 119 -10.76 -0.99 -15.32
CA ARG A 119 -11.13 -1.24 -16.73
C ARG A 119 -10.79 -2.69 -17.12
N PHE A 120 -11.43 -3.18 -18.18
CA PHE A 120 -11.14 -4.52 -18.72
C PHE A 120 -9.63 -4.77 -18.91
N VAL A 121 -8.90 -3.75 -19.36
CA VAL A 121 -7.44 -3.71 -19.39
C VAL A 121 -6.97 -2.50 -18.59
N ARG A 122 -6.01 -2.71 -17.69
CA ARG A 122 -5.34 -1.64 -16.96
C ARG A 122 -4.37 -0.89 -17.87
N GLN A 123 -4.40 0.44 -17.76
CA GLN A 123 -3.43 1.30 -18.43
C GLN A 123 -2.07 1.22 -17.72
N LYS A 124 -1.01 1.66 -18.40
CA LYS A 124 0.35 1.65 -17.83
C LYS A 124 0.47 2.57 -16.60
N GLU A 125 -0.34 3.63 -16.57
CA GLU A 125 -0.31 4.68 -15.55
C GLU A 125 -1.72 5.23 -15.30
N GLY A 126 -1.83 6.09 -14.29
CA GLY A 126 -3.07 6.72 -13.86
C GLY A 126 -3.81 5.94 -12.78
N PHE A 127 -4.85 6.55 -12.21
CA PHE A 127 -5.55 6.06 -11.02
C PHE A 127 -6.09 4.61 -11.14
N LEU A 128 -6.62 4.25 -12.32
CA LEU A 128 -7.09 2.89 -12.64
C LEU A 128 -6.07 2.06 -13.44
N GLY A 129 -4.85 2.57 -13.59
CA GLY A 129 -3.74 1.87 -14.22
C GLY A 129 -3.03 0.92 -13.26
N PHE A 130 -1.89 0.39 -13.71
CA PHE A 130 -0.97 -0.28 -12.81
C PHE A 130 -0.25 0.73 -11.91
N THR A 131 -0.03 0.37 -10.65
CA THR A 131 0.89 1.15 -9.81
C THR A 131 2.32 0.94 -10.26
N THR A 132 2.98 2.06 -10.51
CA THR A 132 4.41 2.13 -10.79
C THR A 132 4.99 3.34 -10.10
N PHE A 133 6.26 3.24 -9.71
CA PHE A 133 7.02 4.32 -9.09
C PHE A 133 8.19 4.70 -9.99
N THR A 134 8.43 5.98 -10.19
CA THR A 134 9.44 6.44 -11.16
C THR A 134 10.36 7.51 -10.60
N GLU A 135 9.90 8.22 -9.57
CA GLU A 135 10.59 9.37 -9.02
C GLU A 135 11.60 8.91 -7.99
N LYS A 136 12.79 9.54 -7.96
CA LYS A 136 13.85 9.22 -6.99
C LYS A 136 13.33 9.17 -5.55
N ARG A 137 12.43 10.08 -5.21
CA ARG A 137 11.80 10.18 -3.88
C ARG A 137 11.01 8.93 -3.50
N ASP A 138 10.38 8.26 -4.47
CA ASP A 138 9.63 7.03 -4.22
C ASP A 138 10.52 5.93 -3.63
N PHE A 139 11.82 5.95 -3.91
CA PHE A 139 12.78 4.91 -3.51
C PHE A 139 13.62 5.26 -2.28
N GLU A 140 13.82 6.55 -2.05
CA GLU A 140 14.83 7.06 -1.12
C GLU A 140 14.27 7.88 0.03
N ASP A 141 13.02 8.32 -0.05
CA ASP A 141 12.42 9.08 1.06
C ASP A 141 12.44 8.24 2.36
N ASP A 142 12.62 8.93 3.48
CA ASP A 142 12.50 8.36 4.80
C ASP A 142 11.03 8.26 5.22
N LEU A 143 10.75 7.44 6.24
CA LEU A 143 9.40 7.19 6.75
C LEU A 143 8.63 8.48 7.14
N TYR A 144 9.34 9.57 7.40
CA TYR A 144 8.80 10.85 7.86
C TYR A 144 8.80 11.93 6.77
N PHE A 145 8.94 11.55 5.49
CA PHE A 145 8.99 12.50 4.37
C PHE A 145 7.81 13.47 4.32
N ALA A 146 6.65 13.07 4.83
CA ALA A 146 5.44 13.89 4.89
C ALA A 146 5.55 15.08 5.87
N GLU A 147 6.59 15.15 6.69
CA GLU A 147 6.91 16.28 7.57
C GLU A 147 7.87 17.29 6.91
N LYS A 148 8.51 16.92 5.80
CA LYS A 148 9.51 17.77 5.14
C LYS A 148 8.86 19.05 4.62
N GLU A 149 9.52 20.17 4.85
CA GLU A 149 8.98 21.50 4.52
C GLU A 149 8.64 21.64 3.03
N ASP A 150 9.45 21.06 2.13
CA ASP A 150 9.20 21.09 0.70
C ASP A 150 7.96 20.28 0.32
N TYR A 151 7.76 19.11 0.94
CA TYR A 151 6.56 18.31 0.78
C TYR A 151 5.32 19.07 1.25
N VAL A 152 5.35 19.58 2.49
CA VAL A 152 4.23 20.33 3.09
C VAL A 152 3.85 21.54 2.23
N LYS A 153 4.84 22.34 1.79
CA LYS A 153 4.60 23.51 0.91
C LYS A 153 3.99 23.11 -0.43
N ARG A 154 4.46 22.03 -1.05
CA ARG A 154 3.93 21.53 -2.33
C ARG A 154 2.46 21.11 -2.19
N ILE A 155 2.12 20.39 -1.12
CA ILE A 155 0.74 19.96 -0.87
C ILE A 155 -0.17 21.17 -0.57
N ALA A 156 0.29 22.08 0.30
CA ALA A 156 -0.45 23.31 0.61
C ALA A 156 -0.70 24.15 -0.65
N SER A 157 0.29 24.25 -1.54
CA SER A 157 0.12 24.90 -2.84
C SER A 157 -1.00 24.23 -3.63
N TRP A 158 -0.98 22.90 -3.78
CA TRP A 158 -2.01 22.15 -4.52
C TRP A 158 -3.42 22.38 -3.95
N TYR A 159 -3.58 22.46 -2.63
CA TYR A 159 -4.87 22.79 -2.00
C TYR A 159 -5.42 24.15 -2.41
N SER A 160 -4.54 25.15 -2.47
CA SER A 160 -4.91 26.52 -2.80
C SER A 160 -5.02 26.79 -4.31
N SER A 161 -4.34 26.00 -5.15
CA SER A 161 -4.32 26.18 -6.60
C SER A 161 -5.64 25.77 -7.24
N GLN A 162 -6.42 26.75 -7.71
CA GLN A 162 -7.60 26.48 -8.53
C GLN A 162 -7.17 26.10 -9.95
N PRO A 163 -7.67 24.97 -10.51
CA PRO A 163 -7.42 24.62 -11.90
C PRO A 163 -7.95 25.69 -12.86
N GLU A 164 -7.27 25.86 -14.01
CA GLU A 164 -7.66 26.85 -15.03
C GLU A 164 -9.08 26.63 -15.57
N LYS A 165 -9.59 25.41 -15.52
CA LYS A 165 -10.97 25.08 -15.95
C LYS A 165 -11.74 24.46 -14.79
N THR A 166 -12.95 24.97 -14.57
CA THR A 166 -13.88 24.49 -13.54
C THR A 166 -14.18 23.00 -13.67
N ALA A 167 -14.22 22.47 -14.90
CA ALA A 167 -14.41 21.04 -15.17
C ALA A 167 -13.34 20.14 -14.52
N PHE A 168 -12.15 20.68 -14.21
CA PHE A 168 -11.07 19.95 -13.54
C PHE A 168 -11.00 20.23 -12.03
N ASP A 169 -11.86 21.11 -11.50
CA ASP A 169 -11.85 21.52 -10.10
C ASP A 169 -12.67 20.61 -9.19
N LEU A 170 -13.65 19.88 -9.74
CA LEU A 170 -14.49 18.97 -8.96
C LEU A 170 -13.67 17.87 -8.24
N PRO A 171 -12.72 17.15 -8.89
CA PRO A 171 -11.82 16.23 -8.20
C PRO A 171 -11.06 16.85 -7.01
N ARG A 172 -10.55 18.08 -7.17
CA ARG A 172 -9.85 18.80 -6.09
C ARG A 172 -10.79 19.11 -4.93
N ARG A 173 -12.00 19.60 -5.21
CA ARG A 173 -13.03 19.89 -4.19
C ARG A 173 -13.46 18.64 -3.43
N MET A 174 -13.67 17.54 -4.15
CA MET A 174 -14.03 16.25 -3.56
C MET A 174 -12.91 15.72 -2.67
N PHE A 175 -11.64 15.88 -3.10
CA PHE A 175 -10.48 15.54 -2.28
C PHE A 175 -10.43 16.36 -0.98
N LEU A 176 -10.61 17.68 -1.06
CA LEU A 176 -10.62 18.55 0.13
C LEU A 176 -11.77 18.19 1.08
N TYR A 177 -12.96 17.92 0.54
CA TYR A 177 -14.10 17.47 1.31
C TYR A 177 -13.85 16.12 2.00
N ARG A 178 -13.26 15.15 1.28
CA ARG A 178 -12.81 13.87 1.84
C ARG A 178 -11.86 14.06 3.02
N THR A 179 -10.86 14.93 2.86
CA THR A 179 -9.85 15.23 3.90
C THR A 179 -10.46 15.90 5.14
N PHE A 180 -11.41 16.81 4.92
CA PHE A 180 -12.18 17.40 6.00
C PHE A 180 -13.01 16.34 6.75
N LEU A 181 -13.73 15.46 6.04
CA LEU A 181 -14.51 14.40 6.66
C LEU A 181 -13.65 13.37 7.41
N GLN A 182 -12.47 13.05 6.89
CA GLN A 182 -11.46 12.25 7.60
C GLN A 182 -11.11 12.89 8.95
N SER A 183 -10.81 14.19 8.95
CA SER A 183 -10.52 14.96 10.18
C SER A 183 -11.68 14.89 11.19
N ARG A 184 -12.93 15.02 10.72
CA ARG A 184 -14.13 14.94 11.57
C ARG A 184 -14.35 13.54 12.13
N ARG A 185 -14.12 12.49 11.35
CA ARG A 185 -14.21 11.09 11.80
C ARG A 185 -13.12 10.79 12.82
N ILE A 186 -11.89 11.23 12.60
CA ILE A 186 -10.80 11.12 13.58
C ILE A 186 -11.20 11.82 14.87
N GLN A 187 -11.70 13.06 14.83
CA GLN A 187 -12.17 13.78 16.02
C GLN A 187 -13.22 12.97 16.81
N LYS A 188 -14.14 12.27 16.14
CA LYS A 188 -15.12 11.39 16.79
C LYS A 188 -14.50 10.15 17.44
N VAL A 189 -13.44 9.59 16.87
CA VAL A 189 -12.67 8.53 17.53
C VAL A 189 -12.04 9.07 18.81
N LEU A 190 -11.36 10.23 18.72
CA LEU A 190 -10.62 10.84 19.83
C LEU A 190 -11.50 11.17 21.06
N GLU A 191 -12.81 11.40 20.87
CA GLU A 191 -13.77 11.61 21.96
C GLU A 191 -13.91 10.39 22.91
N ASN A 192 -13.46 9.21 22.50
CA ASN A 192 -13.50 7.98 23.31
C ASN A 192 -12.21 7.72 24.11
N TYR A 193 -11.22 8.63 24.02
CA TYR A 193 -9.89 8.44 24.60
C TYR A 193 -9.51 9.59 25.54
N SER A 194 -8.57 9.31 26.44
CA SER A 194 -8.14 10.20 27.51
C SER A 194 -6.80 10.87 27.21
N SER A 195 -6.42 11.85 28.02
CA SER A 195 -5.14 12.56 27.95
C SER A 195 -3.87 11.70 27.94
N THR A 196 -3.95 10.51 28.53
CA THR A 196 -2.82 9.58 28.63
C THR A 196 -2.69 8.71 27.38
N ASP A 197 -3.73 8.68 26.55
CA ASP A 197 -3.76 7.88 25.34
C ASP A 197 -3.04 8.57 24.18
N THR A 198 -2.44 7.73 23.33
CA THR A 198 -1.87 8.16 22.05
C THR A 198 -2.61 7.46 20.93
N ILE A 199 -3.22 8.23 20.04
CA ILE A 199 -3.91 7.70 18.87
C ILE A 199 -3.02 7.87 17.65
N LEU A 200 -2.77 6.77 16.95
CA LEU A 200 -2.03 6.79 15.69
C LEU A 200 -3.01 6.86 14.52
N VAL A 201 -2.78 7.78 13.59
CA VAL A 201 -3.49 7.84 12.32
C VAL A 201 -2.49 7.45 11.23
N VAL A 202 -2.78 6.39 10.48
CA VAL A 202 -1.98 6.02 9.30
C VAL A 202 -2.79 6.34 8.06
N ILE A 203 -2.32 7.31 7.28
CA ILE A 203 -3.09 7.89 6.17
C ILE A 203 -2.16 8.38 5.06
N GLY A 204 -2.66 8.38 3.83
CA GLY A 204 -1.96 8.89 2.66
C GLY A 204 -1.38 10.28 2.94
N ALA A 205 -0.09 10.43 2.68
CA ALA A 205 0.70 11.60 3.06
C ALA A 205 0.13 12.93 2.51
N PHE A 206 -0.65 12.87 1.43
CA PHE A 206 -1.34 14.03 0.89
C PHE A 206 -2.29 14.63 1.94
N HIS A 207 -3.08 13.81 2.65
CA HIS A 207 -4.07 14.26 3.62
C HIS A 207 -3.47 14.85 4.92
N LYS A 208 -2.27 14.40 5.31
CA LYS A 208 -1.67 14.62 6.63
C LYS A 208 -1.78 16.06 7.12
N ASN A 209 -1.22 17.01 6.37
CA ASN A 209 -1.07 18.40 6.83
C ASN A 209 -2.42 19.10 7.10
N ASP A 210 -3.42 18.85 6.26
CA ASP A 210 -4.75 19.45 6.47
C ASP A 210 -5.45 18.85 7.69
N ILE A 211 -5.34 17.53 7.89
CA ILE A 211 -5.89 16.86 9.08
C ILE A 211 -5.22 17.38 10.36
N GLU A 212 -3.90 17.54 10.36
CA GLU A 212 -3.16 18.10 11.50
C GLU A 212 -3.68 19.51 11.85
N ASN A 213 -3.81 20.39 10.86
CA ASN A 213 -4.31 21.75 11.08
C ASN A 213 -5.74 21.75 11.64
N ASN A 214 -6.65 20.98 11.03
CA ASN A 214 -8.03 20.85 11.51
C ASN A 214 -8.07 20.37 12.97
N LEU A 215 -7.28 19.36 13.35
CA LEU A 215 -7.27 18.84 14.72
C LEU A 215 -6.62 19.82 15.71
N MET A 216 -5.56 20.54 15.32
CA MET A 216 -4.94 21.58 16.15
C MET A 216 -5.89 22.74 16.43
N GLU A 217 -6.67 23.19 15.45
CA GLU A 217 -7.72 24.21 15.63
C GLU A 217 -8.79 23.75 16.63
N GLN A 218 -9.05 22.44 16.69
CA GLN A 218 -9.91 21.86 17.71
C GLN A 218 -9.21 21.67 19.06
N GLY A 219 -7.94 22.04 19.21
CA GLY A 219 -7.18 21.97 20.47
C GLY A 219 -6.56 20.61 20.79
N TYR A 220 -6.46 19.69 19.81
CA TYR A 220 -5.71 18.44 19.99
C TYR A 220 -4.20 18.68 19.92
N GLN A 221 -3.44 17.92 20.71
CA GLN A 221 -1.98 17.93 20.64
C GLN A 221 -1.53 16.97 19.54
N ILE A 222 -0.92 17.52 18.49
CA ILE A 222 -0.25 16.73 17.44
C ILE A 222 1.20 16.47 17.86
N ILE A 223 1.60 15.21 17.83
CA ILE A 223 2.98 14.77 18.01
C ILE A 223 3.50 14.33 16.64
N GLN A 224 4.55 14.98 16.14
CA GLN A 224 5.13 14.62 14.85
C GLN A 224 5.77 13.22 14.91
N PRO A 225 5.47 12.31 13.97
CA PRO A 225 6.08 10.98 13.87
C PRO A 225 7.60 10.94 14.06
N SER A 226 8.35 11.89 13.49
CA SER A 226 9.81 11.96 13.59
C SER A 226 10.34 12.07 15.02
N THR A 227 9.54 12.56 15.97
CA THR A 227 9.93 12.69 17.38
C THR A 227 10.12 11.35 18.10
N PHE A 228 9.59 10.25 17.54
CA PHE A 228 9.83 8.89 18.03
C PHE A 228 11.18 8.32 17.57
N GLY A 229 11.91 9.05 16.72
CA GLY A 229 13.20 8.65 16.16
C GLY A 229 13.08 7.59 15.08
N ASN A 230 14.09 7.51 14.21
CA ASN A 230 14.12 6.54 13.11
C ASN A 230 14.07 5.09 13.63
N THR A 231 13.47 4.21 12.82
CA THR A 231 13.57 2.76 13.00
C THR A 231 14.97 2.30 12.60
N ASN A 232 15.59 1.46 13.43
CA ASN A 232 16.88 0.86 13.15
C ASN A 232 16.71 -0.53 12.52
N GLN A 233 17.80 -1.10 12.00
CA GLN A 233 17.74 -2.39 11.30
C GLN A 233 17.26 -3.54 12.19
N GLN A 234 17.64 -3.57 13.47
CA GLN A 234 17.21 -4.61 14.39
C GLN A 234 15.69 -4.56 14.60
N GLU A 235 15.13 -3.38 14.81
CA GLU A 235 13.68 -3.19 15.00
C GLU A 235 12.91 -3.62 13.73
N ILE A 236 13.44 -3.31 12.55
CA ILE A 236 12.87 -3.76 11.28
C ILE A 236 12.96 -5.29 11.15
N ASP A 237 14.09 -5.87 11.54
CA ASP A 237 14.32 -7.32 11.45
C ASP A 237 13.38 -8.11 12.35
N GLU A 238 13.12 -7.62 13.57
CA GLU A 238 12.20 -8.22 14.56
C GLU A 238 10.75 -8.24 14.06
N GLU A 239 10.36 -7.22 13.28
CA GLU A 239 9.01 -7.09 12.74
C GLU A 239 8.83 -7.61 11.32
N PHE A 240 9.87 -8.19 10.70
CA PHE A 240 9.77 -8.74 9.36
C PHE A 240 8.94 -10.04 9.35
N ARG A 241 8.05 -10.17 8.36
CA ARG A 241 7.22 -11.34 8.12
C ARG A 241 7.56 -11.91 6.74
N LYS A 242 7.49 -13.24 6.58
CA LYS A 242 7.77 -13.90 5.28
C LYS A 242 6.90 -13.34 4.15
N GLN A 243 5.65 -13.00 4.45
CA GLN A 243 4.71 -12.40 3.51
C GLN A 243 5.18 -11.04 2.96
N ASP A 244 5.89 -10.24 3.76
CA ASP A 244 6.47 -8.98 3.25
C ASP A 244 7.49 -9.30 2.16
N GLY A 245 8.36 -10.28 2.41
CA GLY A 245 9.36 -10.74 1.45
C GLY A 245 8.72 -11.15 0.13
N TYR A 246 7.69 -11.99 0.17
CA TYR A 246 6.98 -12.41 -1.05
C TYR A 246 6.34 -11.22 -1.76
N SER A 247 5.73 -10.28 -1.05
CA SER A 247 5.11 -9.11 -1.68
C SER A 247 6.12 -8.16 -2.32
N ILE A 248 7.24 -7.91 -1.66
CA ILE A 248 8.37 -7.12 -2.18
C ILE A 248 8.91 -7.78 -3.46
N LEU A 249 9.12 -9.10 -3.43
CA LEU A 249 9.66 -9.84 -4.56
C LEU A 249 8.69 -9.86 -5.74
N SER A 250 7.41 -10.16 -5.51
CA SER A 250 6.37 -10.11 -6.54
C SER A 250 6.28 -8.73 -7.19
N PHE A 251 6.22 -7.66 -6.39
CA PHE A 251 6.13 -6.30 -6.91
C PHE A 251 7.35 -5.91 -7.76
N ASN A 252 8.56 -6.14 -7.24
CA ASN A 252 9.79 -5.71 -7.91
C ASN A 252 10.19 -6.59 -9.08
N LEU A 253 9.92 -7.90 -9.03
CA LEU A 253 10.49 -8.86 -10.00
C LEU A 253 9.48 -9.33 -11.04
N LEU A 254 8.17 -9.25 -10.75
CA LEU A 254 7.10 -9.75 -11.62
C LEU A 254 6.22 -8.64 -12.18
N GLY A 255 5.95 -7.61 -11.37
CA GLY A 255 5.07 -6.51 -11.72
C GLY A 255 5.63 -5.55 -12.77
N MET A 256 4.83 -4.51 -13.05
CA MET A 256 5.18 -3.45 -14.00
C MET A 256 6.49 -2.74 -13.65
N GLN A 257 6.86 -2.71 -12.37
CA GLN A 257 8.09 -2.10 -11.88
C GLN A 257 9.36 -2.70 -12.54
N SER A 258 9.38 -4.02 -12.73
CA SER A 258 10.45 -4.72 -13.45
C SER A 258 10.48 -4.38 -14.94
N GLN A 259 9.30 -4.21 -15.56
CA GLN A 259 9.14 -3.93 -16.99
C GLN A 259 9.64 -2.53 -17.36
N ILE A 260 9.54 -1.58 -16.43
CA ILE A 260 10.05 -0.22 -16.61
C ILE A 260 11.48 -0.03 -16.06
N GLU A 261 12.12 -1.11 -15.60
CA GLU A 261 13.48 -1.10 -15.03
C GLU A 261 13.66 -0.12 -13.86
N LYS A 262 12.63 0.01 -13.00
CA LYS A 262 12.64 0.91 -11.85
C LYS A 262 12.56 0.13 -10.53
N THR A 263 13.46 -0.80 -10.27
CA THR A 263 13.37 -1.67 -9.08
C THR A 263 14.32 -1.23 -7.98
N ASN A 264 14.12 -1.75 -6.75
CA ASN A 264 15.04 -1.52 -5.63
C ASN A 264 15.81 -2.81 -5.31
N GLU A 265 17.03 -2.95 -5.87
CA GLU A 265 17.86 -4.15 -5.68
C GLU A 265 18.19 -4.40 -4.20
N LYS A 266 18.52 -3.34 -3.44
CA LYS A 266 18.81 -3.46 -2.01
C LYS A 266 17.65 -4.07 -1.24
N LEU A 267 16.42 -3.63 -1.54
CA LEU A 267 15.21 -4.14 -0.88
C LEU A 267 14.91 -5.59 -1.32
N VAL A 268 15.10 -5.92 -2.59
CA VAL A 268 14.96 -7.29 -3.09
C VAL A 268 15.96 -8.23 -2.41
N ASP A 269 17.22 -7.83 -2.29
CA ASP A 269 18.27 -8.64 -1.68
C ASP A 269 18.02 -8.86 -0.21
N TYR A 270 17.59 -7.81 0.49
CA TYR A 270 17.15 -7.91 1.87
C TYR A 270 15.98 -8.89 2.02
N ALA A 271 14.95 -8.78 1.19
CA ALA A 271 13.80 -9.70 1.22
C ALA A 271 14.22 -11.16 0.98
N LEU A 272 15.08 -11.42 -0.01
CA LEU A 272 15.60 -12.78 -0.28
C LEU A 272 16.41 -13.33 0.90
N ALA A 273 17.27 -12.51 1.51
CA ALA A 273 18.09 -12.91 2.64
C ALA A 273 17.24 -13.35 3.85
N LYS A 274 16.06 -12.76 4.05
CA LYS A 274 15.14 -13.12 5.15
C LYS A 274 14.51 -14.50 5.03
N PHE A 275 14.55 -15.13 3.86
CA PHE A 275 14.09 -16.50 3.70
C PHE A 275 15.13 -17.54 4.14
N GLY A 276 16.41 -17.17 4.30
CA GLY A 276 17.45 -18.09 4.75
C GLY A 276 17.58 -19.32 3.83
N ASN A 277 17.44 -20.52 4.41
CA ASN A 277 17.56 -21.81 3.71
C ASN A 277 16.23 -22.33 3.15
N ASP A 278 15.23 -21.47 2.92
CA ASP A 278 13.99 -21.88 2.27
C ASP A 278 14.29 -22.31 0.81
N GLU A 279 13.78 -23.48 0.43
CA GLU A 279 13.97 -24.11 -0.89
C GLU A 279 12.64 -24.27 -1.64
N SER A 280 11.61 -23.50 -1.25
CA SER A 280 10.32 -23.51 -1.95
C SER A 280 10.47 -23.14 -3.43
N ILE A 281 9.64 -23.75 -4.26
CA ILE A 281 9.60 -23.50 -5.72
C ILE A 281 9.32 -22.02 -6.03
N GLU A 282 8.45 -21.38 -5.25
CA GLU A 282 8.14 -19.94 -5.36
C GLU A 282 9.40 -19.09 -5.11
N LEU A 283 10.19 -19.40 -4.09
CA LEU A 283 11.43 -18.67 -3.81
C LEU A 283 12.51 -18.93 -4.85
N GLU A 284 12.66 -20.17 -5.32
CA GLU A 284 13.56 -20.49 -6.43
C GLU A 284 13.16 -19.74 -7.71
N PHE A 285 11.86 -19.60 -7.98
CA PHE A 285 11.38 -18.75 -9.07
C PHE A 285 11.84 -17.30 -8.90
N PHE A 286 11.69 -16.72 -7.71
CA PHE A 286 12.15 -15.36 -7.43
C PHE A 286 13.68 -15.21 -7.54
N LYS A 287 14.47 -16.20 -7.10
CA LYS A 287 15.93 -16.20 -7.28
C LYS A 287 16.32 -16.16 -8.76
N ILE A 288 15.65 -16.95 -9.62
CA ILE A 288 15.88 -16.91 -11.07
C ILE A 288 15.47 -15.55 -11.64
N ARG A 289 14.31 -15.01 -11.24
CA ARG A 289 13.85 -13.69 -11.68
C ARG A 289 14.83 -12.58 -11.28
N ARG A 290 15.36 -12.58 -10.05
CA ARG A 290 16.41 -11.68 -9.58
C ARG A 290 17.63 -11.74 -10.50
N ALA A 291 18.13 -12.95 -10.79
CA ALA A 291 19.28 -13.13 -11.68
C ALA A 291 19.01 -12.63 -13.11
N VAL A 292 17.78 -12.75 -13.60
CA VAL A 292 17.40 -12.18 -14.92
C VAL A 292 17.35 -10.65 -14.87
N VAL A 293 16.77 -10.06 -13.83
CA VAL A 293 16.56 -8.60 -13.73
C VAL A 293 17.85 -7.85 -13.41
N PHE A 294 18.60 -8.30 -12.40
CA PHE A 294 19.76 -7.56 -11.87
C PHE A 294 21.09 -8.08 -12.40
N GLU A 295 21.28 -9.40 -12.46
CA GLU A 295 22.54 -10.00 -12.95
C GLU A 295 22.58 -10.14 -14.49
N LYS A 296 21.43 -9.92 -15.15
CA LYS A 296 21.27 -9.98 -16.61
C LYS A 296 21.81 -11.28 -17.21
N ILE A 297 21.50 -12.42 -16.58
CA ILE A 297 21.94 -13.72 -17.09
C ILE A 297 21.43 -13.95 -18.53
N PRO A 298 22.19 -14.64 -19.40
CA PRO A 298 21.79 -14.87 -20.80
C PRO A 298 20.47 -15.65 -20.91
N SER A 299 19.64 -15.33 -21.90
CA SER A 299 18.33 -15.96 -22.11
C SER A 299 18.38 -17.49 -22.19
N LYS A 300 19.44 -18.07 -22.77
CA LYS A 300 19.61 -19.54 -22.80
C LYS A 300 19.78 -20.14 -21.39
N LYS A 301 20.49 -19.45 -20.49
CA LYS A 301 20.66 -19.86 -19.10
C LYS A 301 19.35 -19.72 -18.33
N ALA A 302 18.68 -18.57 -18.47
CA ALA A 302 17.38 -18.32 -17.85
C ALA A 302 16.33 -19.36 -18.28
N LEU A 303 16.22 -19.62 -19.58
CA LEU A 303 15.33 -20.63 -20.15
C LEU A 303 15.54 -22.01 -19.51
N ASN A 304 16.78 -22.47 -19.43
CA ASN A 304 17.09 -23.77 -18.81
C ASN A 304 16.67 -23.81 -17.34
N LEU A 305 16.92 -22.75 -16.58
CA LEU A 305 16.54 -22.66 -15.16
C LEU A 305 15.02 -22.72 -14.98
N TYR A 306 14.25 -21.94 -15.76
CA TYR A 306 12.79 -21.99 -15.70
C TYR A 306 12.22 -23.34 -16.15
N GLN A 307 12.79 -23.99 -17.16
CA GLN A 307 12.35 -25.31 -17.60
C GLN A 307 12.58 -26.38 -16.52
N VAL A 308 13.73 -26.35 -15.84
CA VAL A 308 14.01 -27.22 -14.70
C VAL A 308 12.99 -26.98 -13.59
N LEU A 309 12.69 -25.72 -13.27
CA LEU A 309 11.72 -25.38 -12.24
C LEU A 309 10.29 -25.81 -12.62
N LEU A 310 9.90 -25.61 -13.88
CA LEU A 310 8.61 -26.01 -14.43
C LEU A 310 8.42 -27.54 -14.41
N GLY A 311 9.51 -28.31 -14.48
CA GLY A 311 9.46 -29.77 -14.34
C GLY A 311 9.32 -30.26 -12.89
N LYS A 312 9.58 -29.40 -11.90
CA LYS A 312 9.45 -29.71 -10.47
C LYS A 312 8.09 -29.30 -9.89
N ILE A 313 7.51 -28.22 -10.41
CA ILE A 313 6.28 -27.65 -9.87
C ILE A 313 5.06 -28.52 -10.19
N ASP A 314 4.23 -28.75 -9.18
CA ASP A 314 2.93 -29.41 -9.35
C ASP A 314 1.79 -28.37 -9.33
N ASN A 315 1.22 -28.10 -8.15
CA ASN A 315 0.06 -27.21 -7.93
C ASN A 315 0.28 -26.24 -6.75
N GLU A 316 1.49 -25.74 -6.58
CA GLU A 316 1.85 -24.80 -5.53
C GLU A 316 1.11 -23.46 -5.69
N ASN A 317 0.61 -22.94 -4.56
CA ASN A 317 -0.06 -21.64 -4.49
C ASN A 317 0.94 -20.52 -4.26
N TRP A 318 0.58 -19.32 -4.71
CA TRP A 318 1.30 -18.10 -4.35
C TRP A 318 1.20 -17.80 -2.86
N SER A 319 2.32 -17.41 -2.25
CA SER A 319 2.31 -16.81 -0.93
C SER A 319 1.80 -15.35 -0.98
N TRP A 320 2.08 -14.63 -2.07
CA TRP A 320 1.46 -13.35 -2.39
C TRP A 320 1.58 -12.99 -3.88
N ASN A 321 0.46 -12.57 -4.49
CA ASN A 321 0.42 -12.12 -5.89
C ASN A 321 -0.34 -10.78 -6.09
N GLY A 322 -0.82 -10.17 -4.99
CA GLY A 322 -1.53 -8.89 -5.01
C GLY A 322 -2.91 -8.92 -5.67
N VAL A 323 -3.46 -10.09 -5.98
CA VAL A 323 -4.78 -10.21 -6.62
C VAL A 323 -5.89 -9.97 -5.61
N LYS A 324 -6.78 -9.02 -5.94
CA LYS A 324 -8.03 -8.79 -5.20
C LYS A 324 -9.24 -9.44 -5.90
N ASP A 325 -9.30 -9.34 -7.22
CA ASP A 325 -10.39 -9.89 -8.04
C ASP A 325 -9.91 -11.14 -8.81
N GLU A 326 -10.26 -12.31 -8.30
CA GLU A 326 -9.87 -13.59 -8.89
C GLU A 326 -10.49 -13.85 -10.27
N THR A 327 -11.47 -13.05 -10.72
CA THR A 327 -12.05 -13.19 -12.06
C THR A 327 -11.14 -12.65 -13.16
N ARG A 328 -10.14 -11.83 -12.80
CA ARG A 328 -9.19 -11.17 -13.71
C ARG A 328 -7.92 -11.97 -13.93
N ILE A 329 -7.09 -11.60 -14.91
CA ILE A 329 -5.73 -12.15 -15.10
C ILE A 329 -4.65 -11.29 -14.40
N ASP A 330 -4.94 -10.02 -14.18
CA ASP A 330 -4.03 -9.04 -13.60
C ASP A 330 -4.27 -8.84 -12.10
N SER A 331 -3.30 -8.22 -11.45
CA SER A 331 -3.47 -7.49 -10.20
C SER A 331 -3.27 -5.99 -10.43
N TYR A 332 -3.38 -5.19 -9.37
CA TYR A 332 -3.05 -3.76 -9.43
C TYR A 332 -1.58 -3.47 -9.75
N PHE A 333 -0.70 -4.47 -9.60
CA PHE A 333 0.75 -4.33 -9.75
C PHE A 333 1.32 -5.10 -10.95
N ASP A 334 0.65 -6.17 -11.37
CA ASP A 334 1.18 -7.15 -12.31
C ASP A 334 0.14 -7.52 -13.39
N PRO A 335 0.46 -7.34 -14.70
CA PRO A 335 -0.41 -7.74 -15.80
C PRO A 335 -0.78 -9.22 -15.81
N PHE A 336 -0.02 -10.07 -15.12
CA PHE A 336 -0.22 -11.52 -15.07
C PHE A 336 -0.33 -12.04 -13.63
N GLY A 337 -0.70 -11.16 -12.68
CA GLY A 337 -0.70 -11.46 -11.24
C GLY A 337 -1.59 -12.64 -10.83
N ASN A 338 -2.64 -12.94 -11.59
CA ASN A 338 -3.58 -14.02 -11.28
C ASN A 338 -3.35 -15.31 -12.09
N LEU A 339 -2.17 -15.46 -12.72
CA LEU A 339 -1.72 -16.77 -13.18
C LEU A 339 -1.34 -17.64 -11.99
N THR A 340 -1.54 -18.95 -12.10
CA THR A 340 -0.94 -19.91 -11.16
C THR A 340 0.59 -19.79 -11.20
N LEU A 341 1.29 -20.20 -10.15
CA LEU A 341 2.76 -20.15 -10.14
C LEU A 341 3.35 -20.95 -11.33
N LYS A 342 2.74 -22.10 -11.65
CA LYS A 342 3.11 -22.93 -12.81
C LYS A 342 2.94 -22.20 -14.13
N ASP A 343 1.81 -21.55 -14.33
CA ASP A 343 1.55 -20.77 -15.55
C ASP A 343 2.42 -19.53 -15.62
N ARG A 344 2.77 -18.94 -14.47
CA ARG A 344 3.71 -17.82 -14.44
C ARG A 344 5.13 -18.24 -14.81
N ILE A 345 5.63 -19.37 -14.29
CA ILE A 345 6.92 -19.93 -14.73
C ILE A 345 6.87 -20.22 -16.23
N ARG A 346 5.77 -20.78 -16.73
CA ARG A 346 5.56 -21.04 -18.16
C ARG A 346 5.57 -19.76 -19.00
N LEU A 347 4.99 -18.67 -18.49
CA LEU A 347 5.05 -17.36 -19.13
C LEU A 347 6.49 -16.84 -19.24
N GLU A 348 7.31 -17.01 -18.20
CA GLU A 348 8.73 -16.63 -18.26
C GLU A 348 9.53 -17.53 -19.24
N VAL A 349 9.20 -18.82 -19.36
CA VAL A 349 9.73 -19.68 -20.44
C VAL A 349 9.36 -19.12 -21.83
N ALA A 350 8.11 -18.71 -22.02
CA ALA A 350 7.64 -18.10 -23.27
C ALA A 350 8.40 -16.79 -23.57
N ARG A 351 8.61 -15.94 -22.56
CA ARG A 351 9.40 -14.70 -22.66
C ARG A 351 10.82 -14.98 -23.15
N GLU A 352 11.51 -15.95 -22.57
CA GLU A 352 12.87 -16.30 -22.99
C GLU A 352 12.91 -16.95 -24.38
N TYR A 353 11.90 -17.73 -24.78
CA TYR A 353 11.79 -18.20 -26.17
C TYR A 353 11.63 -17.05 -27.16
N ARG A 354 10.84 -16.02 -26.82
CA ARG A 354 10.65 -14.83 -27.67
C ARG A 354 11.97 -14.08 -27.86
N LYS A 355 12.72 -13.84 -26.78
CA LYS A 355 14.06 -13.20 -26.83
C LYS A 355 15.06 -13.98 -27.69
N LEU A 356 14.92 -15.30 -27.76
CA LEU A 356 15.72 -16.19 -28.61
C LEU A 356 15.15 -16.36 -30.03
N SER A 357 14.14 -15.56 -30.43
CA SER A 357 13.46 -15.63 -31.73
C SER A 357 12.82 -17.00 -32.05
N LYS A 358 12.47 -17.79 -31.02
CA LYS A 358 11.80 -19.09 -31.15
C LYS A 358 10.28 -18.93 -31.07
N HIS A 359 9.69 -18.28 -32.07
CA HIS A 359 8.28 -17.89 -32.07
C HIS A 359 7.30 -19.06 -31.87
N ASN A 360 7.50 -20.18 -32.56
CA ASN A 360 6.62 -21.35 -32.40
C ASN A 360 6.67 -21.93 -30.98
N ALA A 361 7.86 -22.01 -30.38
CA ALA A 361 8.01 -22.50 -29.01
C ALA A 361 7.36 -21.56 -28.00
N CYS A 362 7.47 -20.24 -28.22
CA CYS A 362 6.78 -19.22 -27.42
C CYS A 362 5.25 -19.39 -27.51
N GLN A 363 4.69 -19.48 -28.71
CA GLN A 363 3.25 -19.66 -28.92
C GLN A 363 2.72 -20.94 -28.28
N ASN A 364 3.43 -22.07 -28.41
CA ASN A 364 3.04 -23.31 -27.77
C ASN A 364 2.92 -23.18 -26.25
N GLN A 365 3.81 -22.42 -25.60
CA GLN A 365 3.70 -22.18 -24.15
C GLN A 365 2.48 -21.32 -23.80
N ILE A 366 2.19 -20.29 -24.60
CA ILE A 366 1.03 -19.41 -24.42
C ILE A 366 -0.27 -20.17 -24.61
N GLU A 367 -0.36 -21.06 -25.60
CA GLU A 367 -1.53 -21.90 -25.85
C GLU A 367 -1.84 -22.83 -24.67
N ILE A 368 -0.80 -23.39 -24.02
CA ILE A 368 -0.97 -24.20 -22.82
C ILE A 368 -1.59 -23.37 -21.69
N ILE A 369 -1.09 -22.16 -21.44
CA ILE A 369 -1.68 -21.26 -20.42
C ILE A 369 -3.14 -20.95 -20.77
N ASN A 370 -3.39 -20.58 -22.03
CA ASN A 370 -4.73 -20.29 -22.51
C ASN A 370 -5.69 -21.47 -22.32
N SER A 371 -5.26 -22.72 -22.52
CA SER A 371 -6.14 -23.88 -22.39
C SER A 371 -6.87 -23.99 -21.03
N GLY A 372 -6.23 -23.52 -19.95
CA GLY A 372 -6.80 -23.52 -18.60
C GLY A 372 -7.68 -22.31 -18.24
N LEU A 373 -7.82 -21.33 -19.13
CA LEU A 373 -8.51 -20.06 -18.85
C LEU A 373 -9.91 -19.98 -19.47
N ASN A 374 -10.82 -19.24 -18.82
CA ASN A 374 -12.11 -18.86 -19.40
C ASN A 374 -11.93 -17.79 -20.49
N SER A 375 -12.97 -17.53 -21.30
CA SER A 375 -12.91 -16.58 -22.43
C SER A 375 -12.55 -15.15 -22.02
N TYR A 376 -12.97 -14.73 -20.82
CA TYR A 376 -12.68 -13.41 -20.27
C TYR A 376 -11.19 -13.25 -19.96
N LYS A 377 -10.60 -14.16 -19.17
CA LYS A 377 -9.17 -14.16 -18.84
C LYS A 377 -8.28 -14.38 -20.06
N LYS A 378 -8.69 -15.23 -21.02
CA LYS A 378 -7.99 -15.43 -22.30
C LYS A 378 -7.82 -14.12 -23.07
N SER A 379 -8.90 -13.35 -23.19
CA SER A 379 -8.90 -12.07 -23.90
C SER A 379 -7.95 -11.07 -23.23
N MET A 380 -7.96 -10.99 -21.89
CA MET A 380 -7.03 -10.14 -21.15
C MET A 380 -5.57 -10.61 -21.29
N LEU A 381 -5.32 -11.91 -21.15
CA LEU A 381 -3.98 -12.49 -21.25
C LEU A 381 -3.34 -12.18 -22.61
N ASN A 382 -4.08 -12.41 -23.71
CA ASN A 382 -3.60 -12.15 -25.05
C ASN A 382 -3.24 -10.67 -25.25
N PHE A 383 -4.07 -9.75 -24.74
CA PHE A 383 -3.77 -8.33 -24.77
C PHE A 383 -2.47 -8.00 -24.01
N TYR A 384 -2.29 -8.54 -22.80
CA TYR A 384 -1.09 -8.28 -22.02
C TYR A 384 0.16 -8.95 -22.58
N ILE A 385 0.04 -10.10 -23.24
CA ILE A 385 1.14 -10.73 -23.96
C ILE A 385 1.63 -9.83 -25.11
N GLU A 386 0.71 -9.30 -25.91
CA GLU A 386 1.04 -8.40 -27.01
C GLU A 386 1.79 -7.16 -26.49
N LYS A 387 1.31 -6.59 -25.38
CA LYS A 387 1.80 -5.33 -24.85
C LYS A 387 3.06 -5.45 -23.98
N TYR A 388 3.19 -6.51 -23.18
CA TYR A 388 4.17 -6.58 -22.08
C TYR A 388 5.05 -7.85 -22.09
N LEU A 389 4.81 -8.81 -22.98
CA LEU A 389 5.69 -9.98 -23.13
C LEU A 389 6.82 -9.70 -24.14
N ASN A 390 7.57 -8.62 -23.98
CA ASN A 390 8.75 -8.32 -24.79
C ASN A 390 10.05 -8.83 -24.15
#